data_AF-A0A1Q7F7K4-F1
#
_entry.id   AF-A0A1Q7F7K4-F1
#
_cell.length_a   1.000
_cell.length_b   1.000
_cell.length_c   1.000
_cell.angle_alpha   90.00
_cell.angle_beta   90.00
_cell.angle_gamma   90.00
#
_symmetry.space_group_name_H-M   'P 1'
#
loop_
_entity.id
_entity.type
_entity.pdbx_description
1 polymer ?
#
loop_
_entity_poly.entity_id
_entity_poly.type
_entity_poly.pdbx_seq_one_letter_code
_entity_poly.pdbx_strand_id
1 'polypeptide(L)' 'MYRHKDVESVLRIKKLLYEEGFTIAGARQHLRAEIKGDRKQSPLPFPARSTSELKHIRQGLREILTMLSARRSS' A
#
# COMPACT_ATOMS: atom_id res chain seq x y z
N MET A 1 -29.40 0.75 -4.73
CA MET A 1 -28.72 -0.10 -5.75
C MET A 1 -27.52 -0.77 -5.08
N TYR A 2 -27.39 -2.10 -5.17
CA TYR A 2 -26.22 -2.84 -4.67
C TYR A 2 -25.14 -2.92 -5.76
N ARG A 3 -23.86 -2.99 -5.38
CA ARG A 3 -22.77 -3.17 -6.35
C ARG A 3 -22.58 -4.65 -6.65
N HIS A 4 -22.11 -4.96 -7.86
CA HIS A 4 -21.79 -6.33 -8.28
C HIS A 4 -20.92 -7.08 -7.26
N LYS A 5 -19.87 -6.42 -6.74
CA LYS A 5 -18.99 -6.97 -5.70
C LYS A 5 -19.71 -7.35 -4.40
N ASP A 6 -20.74 -6.59 -4.03
CA ASP A 6 -21.49 -6.86 -2.82
C ASP A 6 -22.34 -8.14 -3.01
N VAL A 7 -22.88 -8.35 -4.20
CA VAL A 7 -23.63 -9.57 -4.57
C VAL A 7 -22.72 -10.80 -4.59
N GLU A 8 -21.54 -10.70 -5.22
CA GLU A 8 -20.54 -11.78 -5.24
C GLU A 8 -20.11 -12.17 -3.81
N SER A 9 -19.93 -11.18 -2.94
CA SER A 9 -19.55 -11.42 -1.55
C SER A 9 -20.63 -12.22 -0.81
N VAL A 10 -21.90 -11.90 -1.02
CA VAL A 10 -23.03 -12.64 -0.42
C VAL A 10 -23.10 -14.07 -0.96
N LEU A 11 -22.93 -14.28 -2.27
CA LEU A 11 -22.90 -15.61 -2.87
C LEU A 11 -21.75 -16.46 -2.33
N ARG A 12 -20.57 -15.86 -2.15
CA ARG A 12 -19.41 -16.53 -1.53
C ARG A 12 -19.69 -16.94 -0.10
N ILE A 13 -20.31 -16.06 0.71
CA ILE A 13 -20.70 -16.38 2.09
C ILE A 13 -21.72 -17.51 2.11
N LYS A 14 -22.74 -17.47 1.23
CA LYS A 14 -23.75 -18.53 1.13
C LYS A 14 -23.10 -19.89 0.85
N LYS A 15 -22.19 -19.95 -0.12
CA LYS A 15 -21.46 -21.17 -0.44
C LYS A 15 -20.69 -21.72 0.77
N LEU A 16 -19.91 -20.87 1.44
CA LEU A 16 -19.13 -21.28 2.60
C LEU A 16 -20.00 -21.89 3.70
N LEU A 17 -21.16 -21.29 3.98
CA LEU A 17 -22.02 -21.75 5.08
C LEU A 17 -22.84 -23.00 4.71
N TYR A 18 -23.44 -23.02 3.53
CA TYR A 18 -24.45 -24.04 3.17
C TYR A 18 -23.91 -25.17 2.32
N GLU A 19 -22.94 -24.91 1.45
CA GLU A 19 -22.37 -25.94 0.57
C GLU A 19 -21.11 -26.55 1.19
N GLU A 20 -20.25 -25.72 1.78
CA GLU A 20 -18.96 -26.16 2.36
C GLU A 20 -19.05 -26.43 3.88
N GLY A 21 -20.18 -26.11 4.51
CA GLY A 21 -20.46 -26.47 5.91
C GLY A 21 -19.64 -25.70 6.96
N PHE A 22 -19.06 -24.55 6.60
CA PHE A 22 -18.37 -23.72 7.58
C PHE A 22 -19.34 -23.14 8.60
N THR A 23 -18.90 -23.07 9.86
CA THR A 23 -19.52 -22.19 10.84
C THR A 23 -19.25 -20.73 10.47
N ILE A 24 -20.03 -19.79 10.99
CA ILE A 24 -19.81 -18.36 10.76
C ILE A 24 -18.38 -17.94 11.18
N ALA A 25 -17.87 -18.50 12.28
CA ALA A 25 -16.50 -18.25 12.72
C ALA A 25 -15.47 -18.79 11.72
N GLY A 26 -15.67 -20.02 11.23
CA GLY A 26 -14.79 -20.64 10.23
C GLY A 26 -14.79 -19.88 8.90
N ALA A 27 -15.97 -19.50 8.37
CA ALA A 27 -16.09 -18.75 7.13
C ALA A 27 -15.38 -17.38 7.22
N ARG A 28 -15.50 -16.67 8.35
CA ARG A 28 -14.75 -15.41 8.58
C ARG A 28 -13.25 -15.61 8.58
N GLN A 29 -12.76 -16.67 9.22
CA GLN A 29 -11.33 -16.98 9.24
C GLN A 29 -10.83 -17.30 7.83
N HIS A 30 -11.58 -18.10 7.08
CA HIS A 30 -11.27 -18.46 5.69
C HIS A 30 -11.16 -17.24 4.78
N LEU A 31 -12.18 -16.37 4.80
CA LEU A 31 -12.19 -15.12 4.01
C LEU A 31 -11.04 -14.18 4.40
N ARG A 32 -10.69 -14.10 5.69
CA ARG A 32 -9.54 -13.29 6.13
C ARG A 32 -8.21 -13.83 5.61
N ALA A 33 -8.07 -15.16 5.52
CA ALA A 33 -6.87 -15.80 4.98
C ALA A 33 -6.74 -15.54 3.47
N GLU A 34 -7.84 -15.64 2.71
CA GLU A 34 -7.88 -15.29 1.28
C GLU A 34 -7.42 -13.85 1.03
N ILE A 35 -7.97 -12.88 1.76
CA ILE A 35 -7.58 -11.46 1.62
C ILE A 35 -6.10 -11.25 1.97
N LYS A 36 -5.55 -11.98 2.95
CA LYS A 36 -4.12 -11.90 3.27
C LYS A 36 -3.23 -12.49 2.16
N GLY A 37 -3.68 -13.56 1.50
CA GLY A 37 -2.99 -14.12 0.33
C GLY A 37 -2.97 -13.15 -0.86
N ASP A 38 -4.08 -12.44 -1.05
CA ASP A 38 -4.27 -11.47 -2.13
C ASP A 38 -3.55 -10.13 -1.86
N ARG A 39 -3.20 -9.84 -0.59
CA ARG A 39 -2.39 -8.68 -0.18
C ARG A 39 -0.91 -8.77 -0.56
N LYS A 40 -0.49 -9.74 -1.36
CA LYS A 40 0.73 -9.61 -2.17
C LYS A 40 0.49 -8.56 -3.26
N GLN A 41 0.26 -7.31 -2.86
CA GLN A 41 0.32 -6.19 -3.79
C GLN A 41 1.69 -6.26 -4.45
N SER A 42 1.69 -6.43 -5.77
CA SER A 42 2.86 -6.12 -6.58
C SER A 42 3.34 -4.72 -6.14
N PRO A 43 4.63 -4.53 -5.83
CA PRO A 43 5.13 -3.21 -5.50
C PRO A 43 4.67 -2.25 -6.59
N LEU A 44 4.10 -1.12 -6.18
CA LEU A 44 3.82 -0.05 -7.13
C LEU A 44 5.12 0.24 -7.89
N PRO A 45 5.08 0.38 -9.23
CA PRO A 45 6.26 0.64 -10.04
C PRO A 45 6.71 2.08 -9.81
N PHE A 46 7.20 2.36 -8.61
CA PHE A 46 7.88 3.60 -8.33
C PHE A 46 9.25 3.50 -9.01
N PRO A 47 9.61 4.45 -9.88
CA PRO A 47 10.97 4.53 -10.37
C PRO A 47 11.87 4.67 -9.13
N ALA A 48 12.86 3.79 -9.02
CA ALA A 48 13.87 3.91 -7.98
C ALA A 48 14.61 5.24 -8.20
N ARG A 49 14.21 6.30 -7.48
CA ARG A 49 14.93 7.57 -7.52
C ARG A 49 16.39 7.30 -7.19
N SER A 50 17.28 7.68 -8.09
CA SER A 50 18.69 7.41 -7.94
C SER A 50 19.18 8.15 -6.69
N THR A 51 19.85 7.44 -5.79
CA THR A 51 20.41 8.05 -4.58
C THR A 51 21.43 9.15 -4.91
N SER A 52 21.96 9.16 -6.14
CA SER A 52 22.80 10.19 -6.71
C SER A 52 22.07 11.52 -6.92
N GLU A 53 20.82 11.51 -7.39
CA GLU A 53 20.01 12.74 -7.57
C GLU A 53 19.79 13.46 -6.22
N LEU A 54 19.43 12.68 -5.19
CA LEU A 54 19.26 13.21 -3.83
C LEU A 54 20.58 13.73 -3.21
N LYS A 55 21.73 13.15 -3.59
CA LYS A 55 23.05 13.64 -3.16
C LYS A 55 23.37 15.00 -3.80
N HIS A 56 23.09 15.16 -5.10
CA HIS A 56 23.31 16.43 -5.80
C HIS A 56 22.43 17.54 -5.24
N ILE A 57 21.12 17.26 -5.02
CA ILE A 57 20.20 18.23 -4.41
C ILE A 57 20.70 18.65 -3.02
N ARG A 58 21.13 17.70 -2.19
CA ARG A 58 21.68 17.97 -0.86
C ARG A 58 22.93 18.84 -0.90
N GLN A 59 23.81 18.59 -1.88
CA GLN A 59 25.04 19.35 -2.04
C GLN A 59 24.74 20.80 -2.46
N GLY A 60 23.89 21.00 -3.47
CA GLY A 60 23.50 22.35 -3.90
C GLY A 60 22.81 23.15 -2.79
N LEU A 61 21.96 22.51 -1.98
CA LEU A 61 21.33 23.17 -0.82
C LEU A 61 22.35 23.60 0.24
N ARG A 62 23.41 22.82 0.46
CA ARG A 62 24.48 23.20 1.40
C ARG A 62 25.26 24.41 0.90
N GLU A 63 25.57 24.45 -0.39
CA GLU A 63 26.28 25.58 -0.99
C GLU A 63 25.47 26.88 -0.88
N ILE A 64 24.18 26.82 -1.19
CA ILE A 64 23.27 27.97 -1.01
C ILE A 64 23.25 28.41 0.45
N LEU A 65 23.16 27.47 1.39
CA LEU A 65 23.17 27.77 2.83
C LEU A 65 24.48 28.45 3.25
N THR A 66 25.62 27.97 2.77
CA THR A 66 26.94 28.57 3.04
C THR A 66 27.02 30.00 2.49
N MET A 67 26.55 30.25 1.27
CA MET A 67 26.52 31.60 0.69
C MET A 67 25.65 32.55 1.52
N LEU A 68 24.47 32.08 1.94
CA LEU A 68 23.53 32.85 2.74
C LEU A 68 24.03 33.08 4.18
N SER A 69 24.80 32.16 4.76
CA SER A 69 25.41 32.35 6.08
C SER A 69 26.58 33.33 6.03
N ALA A 70 27.45 33.22 5.00
CA ALA A 70 28.60 34.11 4.85
C ALA A 70 28.18 35.57 4.64
N ARG A 71 27.09 35.79 3.89
CA ARG A 71 26.53 37.13 3.62
C ARG A 71 25.80 37.76 4.81
N ARG A 72 25.45 36.99 5.85
CA ARG A 72 24.74 37.49 7.04
C ARG A 72 25.71 37.92 8.15
N SER A 73 26.98 37.54 8.02
CA SER A 73 28.08 37.87 8.92
C SER A 73 28.93 39.07 8.44
N SER A 74 28.45 39.83 7.45
CA SER A 74 28.97 41.12 6.97
C SER A 74 27.87 42.17 7.09
#